data_AF-A0AAW5IX64-F1
#
_entry.id   AF-A0AAW5IX64-F1
#
_cell.length_a   1.000
_cell.length_b   1.000
_cell.length_c   1.000
_cell.angle_alpha   90.00
_cell.angle_beta   90.00
_cell.angle_gamma   90.00
#
_symmetry.space_group_name_H-M   'P 1'
#
loop_
_entity.id
_entity.type
_entity.pdbx_description
1 polymer ?
#
loop_
_entity_poly.entity_id
_entity_poly.type
_entity_poly.pdbx_seq_one_letter_code
_entity_poly.pdbx_strand_id
1 'polypeptide(L)'
;MAWIDSHLEKFIIENFPDRKVYAYHEYRTWQSSRYIYVTTVLKDDCALHYEYIGGFVELHLEGKYQSADYKYFAKELRFQSSRYPRLHWLGWQGRNQCRCKLDAPTDDWEQLLAAFKEIMSIFDPIIEKIMNRTTINSSVEPFMGETVFSEEGLNNDEVCLSRCSLGKLFGNNLVIPDYQRNYCWEDKQVKALWKSLKEIPNESEYHLGTIILQKDHNGNYAVIDGQQRLVTLTLIVRELHYQGCMPLLKQKFLSENSKKHVANSRWLIKQLASRSYDEKLCSRIINKLIFTVLILKENRLDLAYTFFSNENSKGVPLSDYDLLKAHHLRYIFIEKQAEHLASKWNNLIENEYFSLEKTLATHLFRLRKWMRKNDFNPEERFCVKEEFSSALILPEIPPFGELFDFYEKIQGGSHFFAYAEHFVGRFKHFSQTHQVQALRNHLKWESHWKYADIIETLLFGYYLKFGELYLTEALFCISGYIAQHRYEATRALAYKIREYAKDSEIIMMIDQASSPTFFLAECVSSIKNNGRDIEEQGIAMRFYQRLQDLFSELYNDFTDLTIIDKYNNEYL
;
A
#
# COMPACT_ATOMS: atom_id res chain seq x y z
N MET A 1 47.79 -38.93 -6.23
CA MET A 1 46.35 -38.98 -6.57
C MET A 1 45.96 -40.42 -6.84
N ALA A 2 44.99 -40.95 -6.10
CA ALA A 2 44.45 -42.28 -6.35
C ALA A 2 43.85 -42.37 -7.77
N TRP A 3 44.15 -43.45 -8.50
CA TRP A 3 43.63 -43.66 -9.85
C TRP A 3 42.13 -44.01 -9.80
N ILE A 4 41.32 -43.38 -10.67
CA ILE A 4 39.86 -43.57 -10.67
C ILE A 4 39.50 -44.60 -11.74
N ASP A 5 39.03 -45.75 -11.29
CA ASP A 5 38.57 -46.87 -12.10
C ASP A 5 37.42 -47.63 -11.41
N SER A 6 36.92 -48.70 -12.03
CA SER A 6 35.84 -49.52 -11.51
C SER A 6 36.19 -50.26 -10.21
N HIS A 7 37.48 -50.51 -9.93
CA HIS A 7 37.89 -51.16 -8.68
C HIS A 7 37.79 -50.18 -7.51
N LEU A 8 38.22 -48.93 -7.72
CA LEU A 8 38.08 -47.89 -6.73
C LEU A 8 36.60 -47.54 -6.48
N GLU A 9 35.78 -47.47 -7.52
CA GLU A 9 34.33 -47.29 -7.37
C GLU A 9 33.71 -48.36 -6.47
N LYS A 10 34.03 -49.63 -6.72
CA LYS A 10 33.57 -50.76 -5.91
C LYS A 10 34.07 -50.66 -4.46
N PHE A 11 35.32 -50.28 -4.25
CA PHE A 11 35.90 -50.08 -2.92
C PHE A 11 35.15 -49.00 -2.12
N ILE A 12 34.77 -47.89 -2.76
CA ILE A 12 34.00 -46.82 -2.11
C ILE A 12 32.56 -47.27 -1.82
N ILE A 13 31.91 -48.00 -2.74
CA ILE A 13 30.57 -48.59 -2.52
C ILE A 13 30.57 -49.51 -1.29
N GLU A 14 31.57 -50.39 -1.15
CA GLU A 14 31.68 -51.32 -0.04
C GLU A 14 31.86 -50.61 1.32
N ASN A 15 32.49 -49.43 1.32
CA ASN A 15 32.74 -48.65 2.54
C ASN A 15 31.62 -47.66 2.90
N PHE A 16 30.75 -47.31 1.97
CA PHE A 16 29.59 -46.43 2.18
C PHE A 16 28.30 -47.04 1.62
N PRO A 17 27.87 -48.21 2.12
CA PRO A 17 26.72 -48.95 1.56
C PRO A 17 25.39 -48.21 1.69
N ASP A 18 25.33 -47.20 2.55
CA ASP A 18 24.17 -46.36 2.78
C ASP A 18 24.13 -45.12 1.89
N ARG A 19 25.16 -44.86 1.06
CA ARG A 19 25.24 -43.73 0.12
C ARG A 19 25.11 -44.22 -1.32
N LYS A 20 24.63 -43.36 -2.23
CA LYS A 20 24.73 -43.64 -3.67
C LYS A 20 26.09 -43.15 -4.16
N VAL A 21 26.82 -44.04 -4.81
CA VAL A 21 28.16 -43.79 -5.34
C VAL A 21 28.14 -44.10 -6.83
N TYR A 22 28.78 -43.24 -7.63
CA TYR A 22 29.09 -43.55 -9.02
C TYR A 22 30.43 -42.91 -9.40
N ALA A 23 31.17 -43.55 -10.30
CA ALA A 23 32.41 -43.01 -10.82
C ALA A 23 32.33 -42.67 -12.32
N TYR A 24 32.95 -41.57 -12.71
CA TYR A 24 33.15 -41.22 -14.11
C TYR A 24 34.59 -41.48 -14.51
N HIS A 25 34.81 -42.51 -15.34
CA HIS A 25 36.15 -42.97 -15.72
C HIS A 25 36.26 -43.48 -17.17
N GLU A 26 35.68 -42.74 -18.12
CA GLU A 26 35.70 -43.11 -19.54
C GLU A 26 37.08 -43.49 -20.09
N TYR A 27 37.09 -44.44 -21.02
CA TYR A 27 38.30 -44.91 -21.68
C TYR A 27 38.95 -43.75 -22.47
N ARG A 28 40.23 -43.46 -22.19
CA ARG A 28 41.05 -42.35 -22.76
C ARG A 28 40.84 -40.94 -22.19
N THR A 29 40.13 -40.78 -21.07
CA THR A 29 40.12 -39.49 -20.36
C THR A 29 41.34 -39.33 -19.45
N TRP A 30 41.86 -38.10 -19.36
CA TRP A 30 42.91 -37.75 -18.39
C TRP A 30 42.37 -37.91 -16.97
N GLN A 31 43.23 -38.29 -16.02
CA GLN A 31 42.84 -38.48 -14.62
C GLN A 31 42.21 -37.23 -13.98
N SER A 32 42.54 -36.03 -14.47
CA SER A 32 41.92 -34.76 -14.06
C SER A 32 40.47 -34.57 -14.53
N SER A 33 39.99 -35.40 -15.46
CA SER A 33 38.62 -35.42 -15.99
C SER A 33 37.81 -36.60 -15.45
N ARG A 34 38.35 -37.32 -14.46
CA ARG A 34 37.69 -38.44 -13.77
C ARG A 34 37.31 -38.01 -12.38
N TYR A 35 36.16 -38.50 -11.89
CA TYR A 35 35.69 -38.17 -10.55
C TYR A 35 34.89 -39.33 -9.93
N ILE A 36 34.80 -39.33 -8.60
CA ILE A 36 33.90 -40.21 -7.84
C ILE A 36 32.88 -39.35 -7.15
N TYR A 37 31.61 -39.61 -7.40
CA TYR A 37 30.49 -38.95 -6.76
C TYR A 37 30.00 -39.80 -5.59
N VAL A 38 29.68 -39.15 -4.47
CA VAL A 38 29.04 -39.77 -3.30
C VAL A 38 27.96 -38.85 -2.77
N THR A 39 26.73 -39.35 -2.58
CA THR A 39 25.66 -38.54 -1.97
C THR A 39 26.01 -38.09 -0.54
N THR A 40 25.48 -36.94 -0.13
CA THR A 40 25.39 -36.61 1.30
C THR A 40 24.40 -37.54 2.02
N VAL A 41 24.14 -37.27 3.29
CA VAL A 41 23.01 -37.87 4.04
C VAL A 41 21.66 -37.77 3.31
N LEU A 42 21.48 -36.81 2.40
CA LEU A 42 20.30 -36.66 1.55
C LEU A 42 20.42 -37.52 0.27
N LYS A 43 20.14 -38.82 0.39
CA LYS A 43 20.39 -39.85 -0.66
C LYS A 43 19.73 -39.61 -2.02
N ASP A 44 18.65 -38.82 -2.06
CA ASP A 44 17.89 -38.53 -3.28
C ASP A 44 18.15 -37.12 -3.83
N ASP A 45 19.03 -36.35 -3.19
CA ASP A 45 19.34 -34.98 -3.59
C ASP A 45 20.66 -34.90 -4.35
N CYS A 46 20.58 -34.95 -5.68
CA CYS A 46 21.77 -34.90 -6.53
C CYS A 46 22.48 -33.53 -6.52
N ALA A 47 21.77 -32.48 -6.09
CA ALA A 47 22.29 -31.12 -6.12
C ALA A 47 23.20 -30.79 -4.93
N LEU A 48 23.34 -31.70 -3.95
CA LEU A 48 24.24 -31.56 -2.80
C LEU A 48 24.96 -32.87 -2.54
N HIS A 49 26.25 -32.92 -2.90
CA HIS A 49 27.02 -34.16 -2.94
C HIS A 49 28.50 -33.95 -2.64
N TYR A 50 29.18 -35.04 -2.31
CA TYR A 50 30.63 -35.11 -2.22
C TYR A 50 31.21 -35.63 -3.53
N GLU A 51 32.38 -35.11 -3.90
CA GLU A 51 33.07 -35.51 -5.11
C GLU A 51 34.58 -35.65 -4.84
N TYR A 52 35.18 -36.74 -5.30
CA TYR A 52 36.63 -36.87 -5.41
C TYR A 52 37.09 -36.44 -6.80
N ILE A 53 37.84 -35.36 -6.90
CA ILE A 53 38.34 -34.81 -8.16
C ILE A 53 39.70 -34.14 -7.95
N GLY A 54 40.62 -34.34 -8.90
CA GLY A 54 41.92 -33.65 -8.90
C GLY A 54 42.78 -33.92 -7.65
N GLY A 55 42.60 -35.07 -6.99
CA GLY A 55 43.37 -35.49 -5.82
C GLY A 55 42.79 -35.09 -4.46
N PHE A 56 41.61 -34.46 -4.43
CA PHE A 56 40.96 -33.98 -3.22
C PHE A 56 39.47 -34.34 -3.17
N VAL A 57 38.93 -34.40 -1.96
CA VAL A 57 37.49 -34.54 -1.73
C VAL A 57 36.87 -33.16 -1.52
N GLU A 58 35.79 -32.88 -2.24
CA GLU A 58 35.06 -31.61 -2.20
C GLU A 58 33.57 -31.84 -1.94
N LEU A 59 32.90 -30.93 -1.23
CA LEU A 59 31.44 -30.81 -1.18
C LEU A 59 30.98 -29.83 -2.27
N HIS A 60 29.98 -30.20 -3.06
CA HIS A 60 29.41 -29.37 -4.12
C HIS A 60 27.98 -28.95 -3.82
N LEU A 61 27.67 -27.66 -4.03
CA LEU A 61 26.32 -27.09 -3.95
C LEU A 61 25.90 -26.68 -5.36
N GLU A 62 24.97 -27.44 -5.95
CA GLU A 62 24.50 -27.26 -7.32
C GLU A 62 22.99 -26.97 -7.38
N GLY A 63 22.48 -26.69 -8.59
CA GLY A 63 21.05 -26.52 -8.86
C GLY A 63 20.35 -25.58 -7.87
N LYS A 64 19.37 -26.13 -7.13
CA LYS A 64 18.56 -25.37 -6.15
C LYS A 64 19.39 -24.72 -5.05
N TYR A 65 20.53 -25.31 -4.66
CA TYR A 65 21.39 -24.78 -3.59
C TYR A 65 22.16 -23.53 -4.00
N GLN A 66 22.16 -23.18 -5.28
CA GLN A 66 22.72 -21.94 -5.81
C GLN A 66 21.66 -20.84 -6.00
N SER A 67 20.38 -21.12 -5.71
CA SER A 67 19.28 -20.16 -5.83
C SER A 67 19.17 -19.20 -4.63
N ALA A 68 18.39 -18.13 -4.78
CA ALA A 68 18.12 -17.19 -3.70
C ALA A 68 17.42 -17.86 -2.49
N ASP A 69 16.59 -18.87 -2.74
CA ASP A 69 15.81 -19.58 -1.73
C ASP A 69 16.69 -20.41 -0.78
N TYR A 70 17.85 -20.89 -1.27
CA TYR A 70 18.80 -21.68 -0.48
C TYR A 70 20.05 -20.89 -0.05
N LYS A 71 20.05 -19.56 -0.24
CA LYS A 71 21.16 -18.69 0.14
C LYS A 71 21.54 -18.82 1.61
N TYR A 72 20.55 -19.00 2.49
CA TYR A 72 20.82 -19.19 3.92
C TYR A 72 21.43 -20.56 4.22
N PHE A 73 20.88 -21.63 3.63
CA PHE A 73 21.43 -22.97 3.76
C PHE A 73 22.93 -22.99 3.45
N ALA A 74 23.30 -22.41 2.29
CA ALA A 74 24.69 -22.29 1.88
C ALA A 74 25.53 -21.40 2.84
N LYS A 75 24.94 -20.32 3.39
CA LYS A 75 25.62 -19.44 4.35
C LYS A 75 25.87 -20.15 5.69
N GLU A 76 24.91 -20.92 6.17
CA GLU A 76 25.03 -21.68 7.42
C GLU A 76 26.07 -22.80 7.29
N LEU A 77 26.07 -23.53 6.18
CA LEU A 77 27.13 -24.50 5.88
C LEU A 77 28.51 -23.84 5.92
N ARG A 78 28.68 -22.69 5.27
CA ARG A 78 29.93 -21.92 5.30
C ARG A 78 30.32 -21.47 6.71
N PHE A 79 29.37 -20.91 7.46
CA PHE A 79 29.63 -20.42 8.81
C PHE A 79 29.97 -21.55 9.79
N GLN A 80 29.24 -22.66 9.74
CA GLN A 80 29.50 -23.78 10.64
C GLN A 80 30.81 -24.49 10.27
N SER A 81 31.15 -24.59 8.97
CA SER A 81 32.40 -25.20 8.50
C SER A 81 33.63 -24.30 8.63
N SER A 82 33.48 -22.98 8.83
CA SER A 82 34.64 -22.06 8.95
C SER A 82 35.52 -22.31 10.17
N ARG A 83 35.05 -23.11 11.14
CA ARG A 83 35.84 -23.52 12.30
C ARG A 83 36.89 -24.59 11.97
N TYR A 84 36.81 -25.22 10.80
CA TYR A 84 37.71 -26.29 10.37
C TYR A 84 38.76 -25.71 9.42
N PRO A 85 40.03 -25.57 9.85
CA PRO A 85 41.06 -24.85 9.09
C PRO A 85 41.45 -25.53 7.77
N ARG A 86 41.19 -26.84 7.63
CA ARG A 86 41.46 -27.63 6.43
C ARG A 86 40.36 -27.51 5.37
N LEU A 87 39.28 -26.78 5.62
CA LEU A 87 38.19 -26.60 4.66
C LEU A 87 38.31 -25.26 3.94
N HIS A 88 38.30 -25.31 2.61
CA HIS A 88 38.42 -24.13 1.75
C HIS A 88 37.23 -23.99 0.81
N TRP A 89 36.45 -22.92 0.99
CA TRP A 89 35.33 -22.61 0.12
C TRP A 89 35.80 -21.90 -1.16
N LEU A 90 35.45 -22.47 -2.31
CA LEU A 90 35.90 -22.05 -3.63
C LEU A 90 34.71 -21.70 -4.53
N GLY A 91 34.93 -20.80 -5.50
CA GLY A 91 33.95 -20.47 -6.53
C GLY A 91 34.01 -21.44 -7.72
N TRP A 92 32.97 -21.44 -8.55
CA TRP A 92 32.90 -22.17 -9.81
C TRP A 92 32.09 -21.37 -10.84
N GLN A 93 32.62 -21.22 -12.07
CA GLN A 93 31.95 -20.53 -13.20
C GLN A 93 31.29 -19.18 -12.84
N GLY A 94 32.04 -18.28 -12.20
CA GLY A 94 31.56 -16.93 -11.85
C GLY A 94 30.61 -16.87 -10.64
N ARG A 95 30.35 -18.00 -9.96
CA ARG A 95 29.57 -18.06 -8.71
C ARG A 95 30.50 -18.22 -7.51
N ASN A 96 30.32 -17.38 -6.49
CA ASN A 96 31.17 -17.38 -5.30
C ASN A 96 30.83 -18.54 -4.35
N GLN A 97 31.86 -19.27 -3.88
CA GLN A 97 31.80 -20.21 -2.75
C GLN A 97 30.70 -21.29 -2.86
N CYS A 98 30.60 -21.94 -4.03
CA CYS A 98 29.64 -23.02 -4.31
C CYS A 98 30.21 -24.43 -4.11
N ARG A 99 31.50 -24.54 -3.75
CA ARG A 99 32.12 -25.82 -3.40
C ARG A 99 33.06 -25.65 -2.20
N CYS A 100 33.27 -26.71 -1.42
CA CYS A 100 34.16 -26.72 -0.27
C CYS A 100 35.16 -27.87 -0.38
N LYS A 101 36.44 -27.55 -0.53
CA LYS A 101 37.52 -28.50 -0.66
C LYS A 101 38.12 -28.83 0.71
N LEU A 102 38.37 -30.11 0.98
CA LEU A 102 39.20 -30.55 2.10
C LEU A 102 40.69 -30.57 1.70
N ASP A 103 41.54 -29.89 2.46
CA ASP A 103 42.99 -29.88 2.31
C ASP A 103 43.61 -31.17 2.88
N ALA A 104 43.34 -32.25 2.16
CA ALA A 104 43.84 -33.59 2.36
C ALA A 104 44.17 -34.17 0.97
N PRO A 105 45.41 -33.98 0.48
CA PRO A 105 45.85 -34.69 -0.72
C PRO A 105 45.77 -36.19 -0.48
N THR A 106 45.29 -36.94 -1.47
CA THR A 106 45.08 -38.39 -1.34
C THR A 106 45.83 -39.11 -2.45
N ASP A 107 46.82 -39.91 -2.06
CA ASP A 107 47.68 -40.65 -2.98
C ASP A 107 47.35 -42.14 -3.06
N ASP A 108 46.59 -42.66 -2.09
CA ASP A 108 46.14 -44.05 -2.03
C ASP A 108 44.65 -44.15 -1.62
N TRP A 109 44.11 -45.37 -1.65
CA TRP A 109 42.69 -45.64 -1.38
C TRP A 109 42.32 -45.42 0.10
N GLU A 110 43.24 -45.66 1.03
CA GLU A 110 43.00 -45.48 2.47
C GLU A 110 42.92 -44.00 2.84
N GLN A 111 43.83 -43.18 2.29
CA GLN A 111 43.82 -41.73 2.42
C GLN A 111 42.54 -41.13 1.82
N LEU A 112 42.10 -41.63 0.66
CA LEU A 112 40.85 -41.21 0.04
C LEU A 112 39.64 -41.54 0.92
N LEU A 113 39.58 -42.75 1.46
CA LEU A 113 38.52 -43.16 2.37
C LEU A 113 38.49 -42.31 3.64
N ALA A 114 39.67 -42.01 4.21
CA ALA A 114 39.81 -41.14 5.37
C ALA A 114 39.32 -39.72 5.07
N ALA A 115 39.65 -39.16 3.90
CA ALA A 115 39.20 -37.84 3.47
C ALA A 115 37.67 -37.75 3.31
N PHE A 116 37.04 -38.78 2.73
CA PHE A 116 35.57 -38.87 2.67
C PHE A 116 34.95 -38.93 4.07
N LYS A 117 35.47 -39.79 4.96
CA LYS A 117 34.98 -39.88 6.35
C LYS A 117 35.12 -38.56 7.10
N GLU A 118 36.24 -37.85 6.93
CA GLU A 118 36.48 -36.55 7.56
C GLU A 118 35.47 -35.51 7.09
N ILE A 119 35.34 -35.29 5.78
CA ILE A 119 34.41 -34.28 5.24
C ILE A 119 32.95 -34.61 5.57
N MET A 120 32.56 -35.89 5.56
CA MET A 120 31.24 -36.36 5.95
C MET A 120 30.96 -36.11 7.43
N SER A 121 31.90 -36.44 8.32
CA SER A 121 31.76 -36.22 9.76
C SER A 121 31.52 -34.75 10.14
N ILE A 122 31.97 -33.83 9.29
CA ILE A 122 31.76 -32.40 9.45
C ILE A 122 30.41 -31.98 8.88
N PHE A 123 30.14 -32.32 7.61
CA PHE A 123 29.01 -31.74 6.89
C PHE A 123 27.69 -32.48 7.09
N ASP A 124 27.68 -33.81 7.21
CA ASP A 124 26.42 -34.57 7.37
C ASP A 124 25.64 -34.12 8.62
N PRO A 125 26.26 -33.98 9.82
CA PRO A 125 25.53 -33.47 11.00
C PRO A 125 25.00 -32.04 10.83
N ILE A 126 25.71 -31.19 10.06
CA ILE A 126 25.27 -29.82 9.76
C ILE A 126 24.06 -29.87 8.83
N ILE A 127 24.12 -30.68 7.77
CA ILE A 127 23.03 -30.85 6.80
C ILE A 127 21.78 -31.40 7.49
N GLU A 128 21.91 -32.49 8.26
CA GLU A 128 20.79 -33.06 9.03
C GLU A 128 20.20 -32.04 9.99
N LYS A 129 21.03 -31.29 10.72
CA LYS A 129 20.55 -30.26 11.64
C LYS A 129 19.78 -29.16 10.93
N ILE A 130 20.24 -28.69 9.77
CA ILE A 130 19.53 -27.66 9.00
C ILE A 130 18.23 -28.23 8.44
N MET A 131 18.26 -29.43 7.87
CA MET A 131 17.07 -30.09 7.30
C MET A 131 16.04 -30.40 8.37
N ASN A 132 16.44 -31.00 9.50
CA ASN A 132 15.56 -31.26 10.63
C ASN A 132 14.97 -29.97 11.21
N ARG A 133 15.69 -28.85 11.25
CA ARG A 133 15.12 -27.54 11.64
C ARG A 133 14.10 -26.99 10.65
N THR A 134 14.16 -27.39 9.38
CA THR A 134 13.16 -26.99 8.39
C THR A 134 11.89 -27.85 8.49
N THR A 135 12.01 -29.08 9.00
CA THR A 135 10.89 -29.97 9.36
C THR A 135 10.34 -29.71 10.78
N ILE A 136 11.16 -29.22 11.71
CA ILE A 136 10.79 -28.80 13.08
C ILE A 136 10.41 -27.31 13.06
N ASN A 137 9.42 -26.93 12.27
CA ASN A 137 8.38 -26.07 12.84
C ASN A 137 7.31 -27.04 13.32
N SER A 138 7.62 -27.76 14.41
CA SER A 138 6.65 -28.62 15.08
C SER A 138 5.38 -27.80 15.30
N SER A 139 4.24 -28.35 14.91
CA SER A 139 2.93 -27.74 15.07
C SER A 139 2.82 -27.09 16.44
N VAL A 140 2.69 -25.77 16.49
CA VAL A 140 2.58 -25.06 17.77
C VAL A 140 1.19 -25.33 18.31
N GLU A 141 1.14 -25.91 19.51
CA GLU A 141 -0.10 -26.33 20.15
C GLU A 141 -1.10 -25.16 20.25
N PRO A 142 -2.41 -25.45 20.18
CA PRO A 142 -3.44 -24.46 20.38
C PRO A 142 -3.30 -23.72 21.71
N PHE A 143 -3.75 -22.46 21.75
CA PHE A 143 -3.89 -21.73 23.02
C PHE A 143 -4.84 -22.48 23.97
N MET A 144 -4.36 -22.81 25.17
CA MET A 144 -5.10 -23.58 26.17
C MET A 144 -5.71 -22.72 27.30
N GLY A 145 -5.52 -21.39 27.26
CA GLY A 145 -6.07 -20.49 28.27
C GLY A 145 -7.56 -20.17 28.05
N GLU A 146 -8.13 -19.43 28.99
CA GLU A 146 -9.52 -18.93 28.88
C GLU A 146 -9.67 -18.00 27.67
N THR A 147 -10.68 -18.26 26.84
CA THR A 147 -10.96 -17.49 25.61
C THR A 147 -12.06 -16.45 25.79
N VAL A 148 -12.96 -16.63 26.76
CA VAL A 148 -14.12 -15.75 26.97
C VAL A 148 -13.68 -14.40 27.55
N PHE A 149 -14.18 -13.30 27.00
CA PHE A 149 -13.95 -11.97 27.56
C PHE A 149 -14.68 -11.82 28.91
N SER A 150 -14.04 -11.18 29.89
CA SER A 150 -14.77 -10.68 31.05
C SER A 150 -15.64 -9.54 30.57
N GLU A 151 -16.96 -9.73 30.62
CA GLU A 151 -17.95 -8.73 30.18
C GLU A 151 -18.48 -7.87 31.34
N GLU A 152 -17.73 -7.79 32.45
CA GLU A 152 -18.06 -6.93 33.58
C GLU A 152 -18.23 -5.47 33.12
N GLY A 153 -19.38 -4.86 33.44
CA GLY A 153 -19.71 -3.48 33.06
C GLY A 153 -20.55 -3.33 31.77
N LEU A 154 -20.58 -4.33 30.88
CA LEU A 154 -21.39 -4.25 29.64
C LEU A 154 -22.90 -4.17 29.92
N ASN A 155 -23.37 -4.49 31.12
CA ASN A 155 -24.80 -4.48 31.48
C ASN A 155 -25.39 -3.08 31.72
N ASN A 156 -24.56 -2.03 31.91
CA ASN A 156 -24.99 -0.68 32.27
C ASN A 156 -24.74 0.37 31.16
N ASP A 157 -24.79 -0.02 29.88
CA ASP A 157 -24.49 0.87 28.73
C ASP A 157 -23.07 1.46 28.72
N GLU A 158 -22.16 0.89 29.52
CA GLU A 158 -20.74 1.24 29.57
C GLU A 158 -19.91 0.40 28.59
N VAL A 159 -18.79 0.98 28.17
CA VAL A 159 -17.78 0.31 27.34
C VAL A 159 -16.97 -0.65 28.20
N CYS A 160 -16.72 -1.86 27.73
CA CYS A 160 -15.86 -2.81 28.45
C CYS A 160 -14.41 -2.69 27.99
N LEU A 161 -13.48 -2.54 28.93
CA LEU A 161 -12.05 -2.56 28.68
C LEU A 161 -11.47 -3.87 29.21
N SER A 162 -10.87 -4.66 28.33
CA SER A 162 -10.25 -5.94 28.67
C SER A 162 -8.80 -5.98 28.19
N ARG A 163 -7.89 -6.55 28.98
CA ARG A 163 -6.51 -6.83 28.56
C ARG A 163 -6.41 -8.31 28.22
N CYS A 164 -6.01 -8.65 26.99
CA CYS A 164 -5.91 -10.06 26.60
C CYS A 164 -4.76 -10.36 25.64
N SER A 165 -4.30 -11.61 25.65
CA SER A 165 -3.32 -12.11 24.70
C SER A 165 -3.94 -12.31 23.30
N LEU A 166 -3.09 -12.44 22.28
CA LEU A 166 -3.55 -12.81 20.94
C LEU A 166 -4.29 -14.15 20.94
N GLY A 167 -3.83 -15.12 21.72
CA GLY A 167 -4.49 -16.43 21.88
C GLY A 167 -5.92 -16.31 22.41
N LYS A 168 -6.12 -15.52 23.47
CA LYS A 168 -7.46 -15.23 24.01
C LYS A 168 -8.33 -14.50 22.99
N LEU A 169 -7.79 -13.48 22.31
CA LEU A 169 -8.50 -12.73 21.27
C LEU A 169 -8.95 -13.62 20.09
N PHE A 170 -8.06 -14.48 19.59
CA PHE A 170 -8.36 -15.40 18.48
C PHE A 170 -9.26 -16.58 18.87
N GLY A 171 -9.47 -16.82 20.17
CA GLY A 171 -10.46 -17.77 20.66
C GLY A 171 -11.91 -17.32 20.48
N ASN A 172 -12.15 -16.07 20.07
CA ASN A 172 -13.48 -15.50 19.84
C ASN A 172 -13.79 -15.38 18.35
N ASN A 173 -15.09 -15.30 17.99
CA ASN A 173 -15.50 -15.18 16.60
C ASN A 173 -15.34 -13.74 16.09
N LEU A 174 -14.14 -13.41 15.59
CA LEU A 174 -13.83 -12.11 15.01
C LEU A 174 -14.31 -12.03 13.56
N VAL A 175 -14.97 -10.92 13.22
CA VAL A 175 -15.44 -10.62 11.86
C VAL A 175 -14.96 -9.24 11.45
N ILE A 176 -14.58 -9.05 10.18
CA ILE A 176 -14.29 -7.72 9.64
C ILE A 176 -15.54 -7.23 8.90
N PRO A 177 -16.21 -6.17 9.37
CA PRO A 177 -17.38 -5.62 8.71
C PRO A 177 -17.07 -5.01 7.34
N ASP A 178 -18.03 -5.05 6.42
CA ASP A 178 -17.86 -4.53 5.06
C ASP A 178 -17.67 -3.01 5.01
N TYR A 179 -18.13 -2.29 6.04
CA TYR A 179 -17.91 -0.85 6.17
C TYR A 179 -16.50 -0.46 6.63
N GLN A 180 -15.64 -1.41 7.00
CA GLN A 180 -14.26 -1.10 7.33
C GLN A 180 -13.44 -0.66 6.11
N ARG A 181 -12.26 -0.09 6.35
CA ARG A 181 -11.34 0.23 5.26
C ARG A 181 -10.75 -1.04 4.67
N ASN A 182 -10.42 -0.99 3.39
CA ASN A 182 -9.79 -2.11 2.70
C ASN A 182 -8.39 -2.43 3.28
N TYR A 183 -7.94 -3.68 3.14
CA TYR A 183 -6.60 -4.05 3.60
C TYR A 183 -5.54 -3.40 2.71
N CYS A 184 -4.67 -2.58 3.31
CA CYS A 184 -3.77 -1.69 2.58
C CYS A 184 -2.33 -1.70 3.13
N TRP A 185 -2.01 -2.63 4.03
CA TRP A 185 -0.64 -2.76 4.53
C TRP A 185 0.31 -3.24 3.43
N GLU A 186 1.45 -2.57 3.33
CA GLU A 186 2.52 -2.86 2.39
C GLU A 186 3.76 -3.40 3.12
N ASP A 187 4.81 -3.68 2.36
CA ASP A 187 6.09 -4.20 2.83
C ASP A 187 6.63 -3.51 4.08
N LYS A 188 6.53 -2.18 4.13
CA LYS A 188 7.08 -1.37 5.22
C LYS A 188 6.38 -1.70 6.54
N GLN A 189 5.06 -1.73 6.55
CA GLN A 189 4.25 -2.00 7.74
C GLN A 189 4.41 -3.46 8.19
N VAL A 190 4.40 -4.40 7.25
CA VAL A 190 4.59 -5.83 7.55
C VAL A 190 5.98 -6.09 8.15
N LYS A 191 7.05 -5.52 7.57
CA LYS A 191 8.42 -5.64 8.11
C LYS A 191 8.54 -4.99 9.49
N ALA A 192 7.90 -3.84 9.72
CA ALA A 192 7.89 -3.17 11.01
C ALA A 192 7.22 -4.04 12.09
N LEU A 193 6.01 -4.57 11.80
CA LEU A 193 5.33 -5.49 12.71
C LEU A 193 6.21 -6.71 13.00
N TRP A 194 6.74 -7.36 11.97
CA TRP A 194 7.62 -8.53 12.13
C TRP A 194 8.81 -8.25 13.05
N LYS A 195 9.47 -7.09 12.89
CA LYS A 195 10.57 -6.67 13.75
C LYS A 195 10.11 -6.54 15.21
N SER A 196 8.99 -5.86 15.46
CA SER A 196 8.42 -5.74 16.81
C SER A 196 8.08 -7.09 17.43
N LEU A 197 7.55 -8.04 16.66
CA LEU A 197 7.25 -9.38 17.17
C LEU A 197 8.50 -10.17 17.59
N LYS A 198 9.63 -9.95 16.92
CA LYS A 198 10.92 -10.55 17.32
C LYS A 198 11.46 -9.98 18.62
N GLU A 199 11.03 -8.78 19.01
CA GLU A 199 11.45 -8.12 20.25
C GLU A 199 10.61 -8.57 21.47
N ILE A 200 9.59 -9.43 21.27
CA ILE A 200 8.80 -9.99 22.38
C ILE A 200 9.71 -10.82 23.29
N PRO A 201 9.86 -10.43 24.57
CA PRO A 201 10.70 -11.14 25.54
C PRO A 201 10.11 -12.51 25.90
N ASN A 202 10.99 -13.44 26.34
CA ASN A 202 10.56 -14.79 26.72
C ASN A 202 9.69 -14.82 27.98
N GLU A 203 10.03 -13.98 28.97
CA GLU A 203 9.46 -14.07 30.32
C GLU A 203 8.35 -13.04 30.57
N SER A 204 8.27 -11.96 29.79
CA SER A 204 7.33 -10.87 30.03
C SER A 204 6.37 -10.62 28.87
N GLU A 205 5.28 -9.92 29.19
CA GLU A 205 4.27 -9.52 28.22
C GLU A 205 4.76 -8.36 27.35
N TYR A 206 4.34 -8.35 26.08
CA TYR A 206 4.60 -7.28 25.13
C TYR A 206 3.29 -6.66 24.68
N HIS A 207 3.11 -5.36 24.91
CA HIS A 207 1.87 -4.66 24.56
C HIS A 207 1.90 -4.16 23.11
N LEU A 208 0.90 -4.54 22.31
CA LEU A 208 0.76 -4.16 20.89
C LEU A 208 -0.50 -3.31 20.64
N GLY A 209 -0.70 -2.30 21.48
CA GLY A 209 -1.71 -1.26 21.29
C GLY A 209 -3.15 -1.73 21.56
N THR A 210 -4.10 -0.91 21.12
CA THR A 210 -5.54 -1.08 21.37
C THR A 210 -6.21 -1.85 20.22
N ILE A 211 -7.27 -2.61 20.48
CA ILE A 211 -8.20 -3.19 19.49
C ILE A 211 -9.60 -2.76 19.91
N ILE A 212 -10.45 -2.34 18.96
CA ILE A 212 -11.83 -1.98 19.24
C ILE A 212 -12.74 -3.00 18.59
N LEU A 213 -13.62 -3.60 19.38
CA LEU A 213 -14.58 -4.61 18.97
C LEU A 213 -16.00 -4.12 19.26
N GLN A 214 -16.93 -4.49 18.40
CA GLN A 214 -18.36 -4.36 18.63
C GLN A 214 -18.97 -5.75 18.69
N LYS A 215 -19.66 -6.07 19.78
CA LYS A 215 -20.36 -7.34 19.94
C LYS A 215 -21.74 -7.25 19.29
N ASP A 216 -22.04 -8.19 18.39
CA ASP A 216 -23.36 -8.33 17.78
C ASP A 216 -24.29 -9.27 18.59
N HIS A 217 -25.58 -9.28 18.24
CA HIS A 217 -26.61 -10.14 18.83
C HIS A 217 -26.32 -11.64 18.67
N ASN A 218 -25.50 -12.02 17.70
CA ASN A 218 -25.12 -13.41 17.41
C ASN A 218 -23.87 -13.85 18.19
N GLY A 219 -23.29 -12.96 19.01
CA GLY A 219 -22.07 -13.22 19.78
C GLY A 219 -20.78 -13.13 18.98
N ASN A 220 -20.82 -12.56 17.77
CA ASN A 220 -19.63 -12.22 16.99
C ASN A 220 -19.07 -10.89 17.47
N TYR A 221 -17.76 -10.72 17.26
CA TYR A 221 -17.06 -9.48 17.55
C TYR A 221 -16.58 -8.86 16.23
N ALA A 222 -17.31 -7.84 15.77
CA ALA A 222 -16.96 -7.00 14.65
C ALA A 222 -15.72 -6.15 14.98
N VAL A 223 -14.66 -6.25 14.20
CA VAL A 223 -13.42 -5.49 14.38
C VAL A 223 -13.61 -4.07 13.84
N ILE A 224 -13.64 -3.09 14.75
CA ILE A 224 -13.77 -1.66 14.42
C ILE A 224 -12.42 -0.98 14.24
N ASP A 225 -11.44 -1.31 15.10
CA ASP A 225 -10.04 -0.88 14.94
C ASP A 225 -9.09 -2.06 15.13
N GLY A 226 -7.96 -2.02 14.43
CA GLY A 226 -6.93 -3.06 14.51
C GLY A 226 -7.02 -4.12 13.42
N GLN A 227 -7.97 -4.00 12.49
CA GLN A 227 -8.16 -4.90 11.34
C GLN A 227 -6.85 -5.25 10.62
N GLN A 228 -6.08 -4.24 10.20
CA GLN A 228 -4.84 -4.46 9.45
C GLN A 228 -3.84 -5.32 10.24
N ARG A 229 -3.65 -5.01 11.54
CA ARG A 229 -2.77 -5.76 12.46
C ARG A 229 -3.24 -7.21 12.61
N LEU A 230 -4.53 -7.42 12.89
CA LEU A 230 -5.06 -8.76 13.14
C LEU A 230 -5.03 -9.65 11.89
N VAL A 231 -5.29 -9.09 10.71
CA VAL A 231 -5.13 -9.82 9.43
C VAL A 231 -3.68 -10.23 9.23
N THR A 232 -2.72 -9.29 9.37
CA THR A 232 -1.30 -9.62 9.20
C THR A 232 -0.81 -10.61 10.26
N LEU A 233 -1.24 -10.48 11.52
CA LEU A 233 -0.92 -11.44 12.59
C LEU A 233 -1.47 -12.83 12.28
N THR A 234 -2.69 -12.93 11.74
CA THR A 234 -3.28 -14.20 11.28
C THR A 234 -2.39 -14.86 10.22
N LEU A 235 -1.91 -14.10 9.24
CA LEU A 235 -0.98 -14.61 8.22
C LEU A 235 0.36 -15.05 8.82
N ILE A 236 0.91 -14.29 9.78
CA ILE A 236 2.16 -14.59 10.46
C ILE A 236 2.06 -15.90 11.25
N VAL A 237 1.08 -16.04 12.13
CA VAL A 237 0.96 -17.26 12.96
C VAL A 237 0.63 -18.48 12.11
N ARG A 238 -0.07 -18.30 10.99
CA ARG A 238 -0.32 -19.38 10.02
C ARG A 238 0.97 -19.87 9.36
N GLU A 239 1.84 -18.94 8.94
CA GLU A 239 3.15 -19.30 8.36
C GLU A 239 4.09 -19.91 9.42
N LEU A 240 3.91 -19.56 10.69
CA LEU A 240 4.58 -20.18 11.83
C LEU A 240 3.88 -21.47 12.33
N HIS A 241 3.00 -22.06 11.52
CA HIS A 241 2.37 -23.36 11.76
C HIS A 241 1.52 -23.48 13.05
N TYR A 242 0.95 -22.38 13.52
CA TYR A 242 -0.02 -22.39 14.62
C TYR A 242 -1.27 -23.22 14.25
N GLN A 243 -1.69 -24.12 15.14
CA GLN A 243 -2.83 -25.02 14.92
C GLN A 243 -4.12 -24.58 15.63
N GLY A 244 -4.06 -23.55 16.47
CA GLY A 244 -5.24 -23.05 17.17
C GLY A 244 -6.18 -22.21 16.29
N CYS A 245 -7.18 -21.62 16.94
CA CYS A 245 -8.18 -20.80 16.26
C CYS A 245 -7.53 -19.59 15.57
N MET A 246 -7.95 -19.33 14.33
CA MET A 246 -7.55 -18.20 13.48
C MET A 246 -8.80 -17.66 12.77
N PRO A 247 -9.66 -16.91 13.47
CA PRO A 247 -11.01 -16.58 12.99
C PRO A 247 -10.99 -15.82 11.65
N LEU A 248 -10.04 -14.90 11.49
CA LEU A 248 -9.91 -14.07 10.30
C LEU A 248 -9.36 -14.80 9.06
N LEU A 249 -8.95 -16.07 9.18
CA LEU A 249 -8.48 -16.85 8.03
C LEU A 249 -9.63 -17.15 7.04
N LYS A 250 -10.87 -17.19 7.54
CA LYS A 250 -12.08 -17.38 6.73
C LYS A 250 -12.60 -16.06 6.12
N GLN A 251 -12.01 -14.92 6.49
CA GLN A 251 -12.45 -13.62 5.99
C GLN A 251 -12.33 -13.55 4.47
N LYS A 252 -13.38 -13.04 3.82
CA LYS A 252 -13.34 -12.72 2.40
C LYS A 252 -13.06 -11.23 2.23
N PHE A 253 -12.12 -10.91 1.34
CA PHE A 253 -11.86 -9.55 0.90
C PHE A 253 -12.50 -9.37 -0.47
N LEU A 254 -13.44 -8.42 -0.60
CA LEU A 254 -14.12 -8.14 -1.86
C LEU A 254 -13.20 -7.41 -2.85
N SER A 255 -12.45 -6.44 -2.34
CA SER A 255 -11.50 -5.60 -3.07
C SER A 255 -10.34 -6.39 -3.70
N GLU A 256 -10.06 -6.13 -4.98
CA GLU A 256 -8.90 -6.67 -5.69
C GLU A 256 -7.58 -6.14 -5.13
N ASN A 257 -7.52 -4.87 -4.74
CA ASN A 257 -6.33 -4.29 -4.12
C ASN A 257 -6.05 -4.94 -2.76
N SER A 258 -7.08 -5.17 -1.94
CA SER A 258 -6.95 -5.91 -0.68
C SER A 258 -6.39 -7.31 -0.91
N LYS A 259 -6.91 -8.04 -1.92
CA LYS A 259 -6.39 -9.37 -2.28
C LYS A 259 -4.91 -9.31 -2.67
N LYS A 260 -4.49 -8.33 -3.47
CA LYS A 260 -3.08 -8.11 -3.84
C LYS A 260 -2.21 -7.81 -2.62
N HIS A 261 -2.64 -6.91 -1.73
CA HIS A 261 -1.90 -6.59 -0.50
C HIS A 261 -1.79 -7.79 0.45
N VAL A 262 -2.85 -8.57 0.61
CA VAL A 262 -2.83 -9.83 1.39
C VAL A 262 -1.87 -10.85 0.77
N ALA A 263 -1.92 -11.02 -0.56
CA ALA A 263 -1.01 -11.92 -1.27
C ALA A 263 0.46 -11.49 -1.13
N ASN A 264 0.74 -10.19 -1.28
CA ASN A 264 2.07 -9.63 -1.07
C ASN A 264 2.54 -9.81 0.38
N SER A 265 1.67 -9.51 1.35
CA SER A 265 1.96 -9.70 2.78
C SER A 265 2.30 -11.16 3.06
N ARG A 266 1.51 -12.11 2.55
CA ARG A 266 1.78 -13.54 2.70
C ARG A 266 3.13 -13.95 2.08
N TRP A 267 3.42 -13.50 0.86
CA TRP A 267 4.70 -13.77 0.21
C TRP A 267 5.88 -13.26 1.04
N LEU A 268 5.78 -12.02 1.53
CA LEU A 268 6.81 -11.39 2.34
C LEU A 268 6.98 -12.08 3.70
N ILE A 269 5.87 -12.43 4.37
CA ILE A 269 5.88 -13.16 5.64
C ILE A 269 6.59 -14.51 5.47
N LYS A 270 6.30 -15.25 4.40
CA LYS A 270 7.00 -16.50 4.07
C LYS A 270 8.52 -16.31 3.96
N GLN A 271 8.96 -15.23 3.32
CA GLN A 271 10.38 -14.87 3.21
C GLN A 271 11.01 -14.44 4.54
N LEU A 272 10.24 -13.84 5.44
CA LEU A 272 10.70 -13.43 6.76
C LEU A 272 10.77 -14.61 7.72
N ALA A 273 9.77 -15.50 7.69
CA ALA A 273 9.69 -16.71 8.49
C ALA A 273 10.82 -17.69 8.13
N SER A 274 11.10 -17.89 6.84
CA SER A 274 12.21 -18.76 6.39
C SER A 274 13.61 -18.30 6.85
N ARG A 275 13.74 -17.02 7.24
CA ARG A 275 14.97 -16.42 7.76
C ARG A 275 15.05 -16.38 9.30
N SER A 276 14.00 -16.82 10.01
CA SER A 276 13.93 -16.78 11.47
C SER A 276 14.12 -18.18 12.04
N TYR A 277 14.99 -18.32 13.04
CA TYR A 277 15.35 -19.59 13.71
C TYR A 277 14.74 -19.71 15.11
N ASP A 278 13.77 -18.84 15.41
CA ASP A 278 13.20 -18.73 16.74
C ASP A 278 11.96 -19.61 16.87
N GLU A 279 12.19 -20.87 17.24
CA GLU A 279 11.15 -21.90 17.42
C GLU A 279 10.09 -21.48 18.46
N LYS A 280 10.44 -20.58 19.40
CA LYS A 280 9.51 -20.09 20.43
C LYS A 280 8.71 -18.87 20.01
N LEU A 281 9.05 -18.24 18.88
CA LEU A 281 8.43 -16.98 18.44
C LEU A 281 6.91 -17.07 18.35
N CYS A 282 6.39 -18.13 17.73
CA CYS A 282 4.95 -18.33 17.61
C CYS A 282 4.26 -18.43 18.98
N SER A 283 4.81 -19.23 19.89
CA SER A 283 4.28 -19.37 21.25
C SER A 283 4.32 -18.04 22.01
N ARG A 284 5.37 -17.23 21.84
CA ARG A 284 5.44 -15.88 22.41
C ARG A 284 4.39 -14.94 21.80
N ILE A 285 4.21 -14.97 20.48
CA ILE A 285 3.18 -14.17 19.80
C ILE A 285 1.78 -14.54 20.32
N ILE A 286 1.47 -15.83 20.49
CA ILE A 286 0.15 -16.27 20.94
C ILE A 286 -0.09 -15.93 22.42
N ASN A 287 0.90 -16.18 23.29
CA ASN A 287 0.70 -16.13 24.74
C ASN A 287 1.11 -14.81 25.39
N LYS A 288 2.08 -14.09 24.82
CA LYS A 288 2.72 -12.92 25.45
C LYS A 288 2.46 -11.61 24.71
N LEU A 289 1.93 -11.65 23.48
CA LEU A 289 1.48 -10.45 22.78
C LEU A 289 0.12 -10.01 23.32
N ILE A 290 0.10 -8.88 24.00
CA ILE A 290 -1.07 -8.38 24.72
C ILE A 290 -1.67 -7.15 24.04
N PHE A 291 -2.99 -7.09 24.00
CA PHE A 291 -3.76 -5.96 23.52
C PHE A 291 -4.63 -5.39 24.64
N THR A 292 -4.87 -4.09 24.56
CA THR A 292 -6.01 -3.48 25.24
C THR A 292 -7.21 -3.58 24.30
N VAL A 293 -8.25 -4.31 24.69
CA VAL A 293 -9.44 -4.55 23.88
C VAL A 293 -10.61 -3.75 24.47
N LEU A 294 -11.15 -2.86 23.65
CA LEU A 294 -12.34 -2.08 23.95
C LEU A 294 -13.54 -2.78 23.31
N ILE A 295 -14.54 -3.19 24.09
CA ILE A 295 -15.72 -3.91 23.62
C ILE A 295 -16.95 -3.02 23.79
N LEU A 296 -17.68 -2.84 22.69
CA LEU A 296 -18.90 -2.03 22.60
C LEU A 296 -20.12 -2.93 22.38
N LYS A 297 -21.25 -2.59 22.99
CA LYS A 297 -22.56 -3.21 22.68
C LYS A 297 -23.17 -2.64 21.40
N GLU A 298 -24.06 -3.42 20.80
CA GLU A 298 -24.84 -3.04 19.63
C GLU A 298 -25.63 -1.73 19.86
N ASN A 299 -25.81 -0.92 18.80
CA ASN A 299 -26.39 0.44 18.76
C ASN A 299 -25.46 1.63 19.09
N ARG A 300 -24.15 1.42 19.32
CA ARG A 300 -23.19 2.52 19.58
C ARG A 300 -22.11 2.67 18.51
N LEU A 301 -22.51 2.57 17.23
CA LEU A 301 -21.60 2.83 16.09
C LEU A 301 -20.95 4.22 16.24
N ASP A 302 -21.72 5.23 16.64
CA ASP A 302 -21.27 6.60 16.92
C ASP A 302 -20.06 6.67 17.86
N LEU A 303 -20.12 5.94 18.98
CA LEU A 303 -19.08 5.87 19.99
C LEU A 303 -17.87 5.08 19.47
N ALA A 304 -18.12 3.97 18.78
CA ALA A 304 -17.08 3.18 18.11
C ALA A 304 -16.27 4.04 17.13
N TYR A 305 -16.95 4.89 16.36
CA TYR A 305 -16.33 5.82 15.43
C TYR A 305 -15.54 6.93 16.13
N THR A 306 -16.05 7.50 17.23
CA THR A 306 -15.31 8.50 18.02
C THR A 306 -14.00 7.93 18.57
N PHE A 307 -14.01 6.69 19.05
CA PHE A 307 -12.77 6.02 19.46
C PHE A 307 -11.85 5.72 18.27
N PHE A 308 -12.41 5.29 17.14
CA PHE A 308 -11.66 5.01 15.91
C PHE A 308 -10.92 6.23 15.34
N SER A 309 -11.54 7.42 15.36
CA SER A 309 -10.91 8.65 14.87
C SER A 309 -9.80 9.15 15.79
N ASN A 310 -9.89 8.90 17.10
CA ASN A 310 -8.96 9.42 18.10
C ASN A 310 -7.75 8.50 18.37
N GLU A 311 -7.91 7.18 18.30
CA GLU A 311 -6.85 6.21 18.65
C GLU A 311 -5.85 5.91 17.51
N ASN A 312 -6.12 6.33 16.27
CA ASN A 312 -5.30 6.00 15.08
C ASN A 312 -3.92 6.71 15.02
N SER A 313 -3.33 7.04 16.17
CA SER A 313 -2.08 7.80 16.31
C SER A 313 -0.79 7.01 16.03
N LYS A 314 -0.82 5.66 16.08
CA LYS A 314 0.37 4.80 15.95
C LYS A 314 0.42 3.91 14.69
N GLY A 315 -0.66 3.89 13.91
CA GLY A 315 -0.82 3.03 12.72
C GLY A 315 -0.66 3.77 11.39
N VAL A 316 -1.16 3.17 10.30
CA VAL A 316 -1.35 3.89 9.02
C VAL A 316 -2.42 4.95 9.24
N PRO A 317 -2.10 6.25 9.14
CA PRO A 317 -3.04 7.32 9.43
C PRO A 317 -4.26 7.20 8.52
N LEU A 318 -5.42 7.55 9.06
CA LEU A 318 -6.64 7.65 8.28
C LEU A 318 -6.52 8.83 7.31
N SER A 319 -7.00 8.63 6.08
CA SER A 319 -7.17 9.72 5.12
C SER A 319 -8.40 10.57 5.47
N ASP A 320 -8.49 11.77 4.90
CA ASP A 320 -9.71 12.58 4.93
C ASP A 320 -10.96 11.77 4.52
N TYR A 321 -10.83 10.90 3.52
CA TYR A 321 -11.92 10.12 2.97
C TYR A 321 -12.35 8.97 3.88
N ASP A 322 -11.41 8.37 4.63
CA ASP A 322 -11.75 7.37 5.66
C ASP A 322 -12.56 8.04 6.78
N LEU A 323 -12.14 9.23 7.20
CA LEU A 323 -12.81 9.99 8.24
C LEU A 323 -14.18 10.51 7.79
N LEU A 324 -14.31 11.00 6.56
CA LEU A 324 -15.58 11.43 5.98
C LEU A 324 -16.56 10.26 5.88
N LYS A 325 -16.11 9.09 5.41
CA LYS A 325 -16.94 7.88 5.38
C LYS A 325 -17.46 7.55 6.77
N ALA A 326 -16.56 7.44 7.76
CA ALA A 326 -16.93 7.14 9.13
C ALA A 326 -17.88 8.20 9.70
N HIS A 327 -17.59 9.49 9.48
CA HIS A 327 -18.40 10.62 9.95
C HIS A 327 -19.83 10.51 9.45
N HIS A 328 -20.02 10.26 8.16
CA HIS A 328 -21.32 10.25 7.51
C HIS A 328 -22.11 8.96 7.75
N LEU A 329 -21.44 7.82 7.90
CA LEU A 329 -22.11 6.55 8.28
C LEU A 329 -22.83 6.63 9.63
N ARG A 330 -22.40 7.51 10.55
CA ARG A 330 -23.06 7.73 11.85
C ARG A 330 -24.50 8.20 11.76
N TYR A 331 -24.88 8.80 10.64
CA TYR A 331 -26.24 9.32 10.43
C TYR A 331 -27.16 8.29 9.76
N ILE A 332 -26.68 7.07 9.51
CA ILE A 332 -27.44 6.01 8.85
C ILE A 332 -27.74 4.92 9.88
N PHE A 333 -29.02 4.81 10.25
CA PHE A 333 -29.48 3.86 11.27
C PHE A 333 -29.83 2.48 10.69
N ILE A 334 -30.00 2.38 9.37
CA ILE A 334 -30.31 1.12 8.69
C ILE A 334 -29.00 0.43 8.31
N GLU A 335 -28.66 -0.66 8.99
CA GLU A 335 -27.40 -1.40 8.80
C GLU A 335 -27.13 -1.77 7.34
N LYS A 336 -28.10 -2.39 6.66
CA LYS A 336 -27.97 -2.76 5.23
C LYS A 336 -27.69 -1.56 4.32
N GLN A 337 -28.24 -0.39 4.66
CA GLN A 337 -28.00 0.83 3.89
C GLN A 337 -26.59 1.38 4.17
N ALA A 338 -26.14 1.33 5.42
CA ALA A 338 -24.79 1.72 5.82
C ALA A 338 -23.74 0.83 5.13
N GLU A 339 -23.95 -0.49 5.11
CA GLU A 339 -23.09 -1.45 4.40
C GLU A 339 -23.01 -1.13 2.90
N HIS A 340 -24.17 -0.92 2.25
CA HIS A 340 -24.23 -0.60 0.83
C HIS A 340 -23.48 0.69 0.48
N LEU A 341 -23.69 1.76 1.25
CA LEU A 341 -23.03 3.05 1.05
C LEU A 341 -21.53 2.98 1.34
N ALA A 342 -21.12 2.26 2.38
CA ALA A 342 -19.71 2.06 2.69
C ALA A 342 -18.99 1.25 1.60
N SER A 343 -19.66 0.24 1.04
CA SER A 343 -19.15 -0.56 -0.08
C SER A 343 -18.99 0.27 -1.35
N LYS A 344 -20.01 1.07 -1.71
CA LYS A 344 -19.93 2.05 -2.82
C LYS A 344 -18.77 3.03 -2.63
N TRP A 345 -18.64 3.61 -1.44
CA TRP A 345 -17.56 4.55 -1.15
C TRP A 345 -16.18 3.90 -1.23
N ASN A 346 -16.03 2.68 -0.71
CA ASN A 346 -14.80 1.90 -0.84
C ASN A 346 -14.46 1.66 -2.33
N ASN A 347 -15.45 1.32 -3.16
CA ASN A 347 -15.25 1.17 -4.60
C ASN A 347 -14.79 2.47 -5.26
N LEU A 348 -15.40 3.60 -4.89
CA LEU A 348 -15.04 4.94 -5.38
C LEU A 348 -13.59 5.29 -5.01
N ILE A 349 -13.17 5.05 -3.77
CA ILE A 349 -11.77 5.22 -3.34
C ILE A 349 -10.84 4.33 -4.15
N GLU A 350 -11.21 3.07 -4.41
CA GLU A 350 -10.29 2.12 -5.05
C GLU A 350 -10.11 2.37 -6.54
N ASN A 351 -11.21 2.61 -7.25
CA ASN A 351 -11.21 2.68 -8.71
C ASN A 351 -11.11 4.12 -9.21
N GLU A 352 -11.48 5.10 -8.39
CA GLU A 352 -11.66 6.49 -8.82
C GLU A 352 -10.98 7.49 -7.89
N TYR A 353 -9.97 7.06 -7.11
CA TYR A 353 -9.26 7.90 -6.14
C TYR A 353 -8.85 9.26 -6.71
N PHE A 354 -8.23 9.26 -7.90
CA PHE A 354 -7.77 10.48 -8.55
C PHE A 354 -8.93 11.45 -8.86
N SER A 355 -10.05 10.93 -9.37
CA SER A 355 -11.23 11.74 -9.65
C SER A 355 -11.88 12.24 -8.36
N LEU A 356 -11.96 11.40 -7.32
CA LEU A 356 -12.45 11.78 -6.00
C LEU A 356 -11.60 12.90 -5.39
N GLU A 357 -10.28 12.76 -5.43
CA GLU A 357 -9.33 13.70 -4.85
C GLU A 357 -9.31 15.03 -5.60
N LYS A 358 -9.28 14.99 -6.94
CA LYS A 358 -9.41 16.21 -7.74
C LYS A 358 -10.75 16.91 -7.52
N THR A 359 -11.85 16.15 -7.44
CA THR A 359 -13.17 16.74 -7.22
C THR A 359 -13.27 17.37 -5.83
N LEU A 360 -13.11 16.59 -4.76
CA LEU A 360 -13.35 17.07 -3.40
C LEU A 360 -12.22 17.97 -2.90
N ALA A 361 -10.97 17.49 -2.91
CA ALA A 361 -9.85 18.16 -2.26
C ALA A 361 -9.26 19.32 -3.07
N THR A 362 -9.40 19.28 -4.39
CA THR A 362 -8.92 20.37 -5.26
C THR A 362 -10.05 21.31 -5.65
N HIS A 363 -10.97 20.88 -6.50
CA HIS A 363 -11.87 21.82 -7.17
C HIS A 363 -13.02 22.29 -6.27
N LEU A 364 -13.82 21.37 -5.72
CA LEU A 364 -14.94 21.75 -4.87
C LEU A 364 -14.46 22.46 -3.61
N PHE A 365 -13.40 21.98 -2.96
CA PHE A 365 -12.83 22.64 -1.80
C PHE A 365 -12.48 24.11 -2.10
N ARG A 366 -11.76 24.38 -3.21
CA ARG A 366 -11.44 25.76 -3.63
C ARG A 366 -12.68 26.57 -3.94
N LEU A 367 -13.59 26.05 -4.76
CA LEU A 367 -14.81 26.74 -5.14
C LEU A 367 -15.63 27.14 -3.90
N ARG A 368 -15.76 26.24 -2.92
CA ARG A 368 -16.44 26.50 -1.64
C ARG A 368 -15.75 27.57 -0.80
N LYS A 369 -14.41 27.58 -0.75
CA LYS A 369 -13.65 28.60 -0.03
C LYS A 369 -13.75 29.96 -0.73
N TRP A 370 -13.68 29.99 -2.06
CA TRP A 370 -13.78 31.21 -2.87
C TRP A 370 -15.18 31.84 -2.82
N MET A 371 -16.25 31.04 -2.89
CA MET A 371 -17.62 31.52 -2.69
C MET A 371 -17.82 32.21 -1.34
N ARG A 372 -17.04 31.82 -0.32
CA ARG A 372 -17.13 32.38 1.04
C ARG A 372 -16.00 33.37 1.36
N LYS A 373 -15.14 33.67 0.39
CA LYS A 373 -13.95 34.53 0.56
C LYS A 373 -13.03 34.11 1.72
N ASN A 374 -12.99 32.81 2.00
CA ASN A 374 -12.18 32.27 3.09
C ASN A 374 -10.78 31.90 2.61
N ASP A 375 -9.77 32.31 3.37
CA ASP A 375 -8.41 31.78 3.22
C ASP A 375 -8.29 30.37 3.78
N PHE A 376 -7.34 29.61 3.24
CA PHE A 376 -7.06 28.26 3.70
C PHE A 376 -5.62 27.84 3.40
N ASN A 377 -5.09 26.95 4.23
CA ASN A 377 -3.86 26.23 3.95
C ASN A 377 -4.18 24.82 3.42
N PRO A 378 -3.90 24.50 2.14
CA PRO A 378 -4.16 23.15 1.62
C PRO A 378 -3.29 22.06 2.27
N GLU A 379 -2.22 22.43 2.97
CA GLU A 379 -1.36 21.49 3.70
C GLU A 379 -1.85 21.22 5.13
N GLU A 380 -2.91 21.89 5.56
CA GLU A 380 -3.51 21.65 6.86
C GLU A 380 -4.12 20.24 6.91
N ARG A 381 -3.73 19.48 7.94
CA ARG A 381 -4.18 18.12 8.11
C ARG A 381 -5.70 18.09 8.29
N PHE A 382 -6.34 17.19 7.56
CA PHE A 382 -7.79 16.97 7.62
C PHE A 382 -8.67 18.11 7.10
N CYS A 383 -8.12 19.04 6.32
CA CYS A 383 -8.87 20.20 5.82
C CYS A 383 -10.10 19.79 4.97
N VAL A 384 -9.97 18.74 4.15
CA VAL A 384 -11.06 18.23 3.30
C VAL A 384 -12.16 17.63 4.18
N LYS A 385 -11.77 16.83 5.20
CA LYS A 385 -12.71 16.28 6.17
C LYS A 385 -13.50 17.40 6.86
N GLU A 386 -12.86 18.48 7.29
CA GLU A 386 -13.58 19.56 7.98
C GLU A 386 -14.56 20.29 7.05
N GLU A 387 -14.19 20.52 5.79
CA GLU A 387 -15.04 21.23 4.83
C GLU A 387 -16.29 20.44 4.42
N PHE A 388 -16.19 19.11 4.36
CA PHE A 388 -17.27 18.22 3.92
C PHE A 388 -17.91 17.41 5.07
N SER A 389 -17.57 17.70 6.32
CA SER A 389 -18.31 17.19 7.47
C SER A 389 -19.72 17.78 7.51
N SER A 390 -20.67 17.02 8.05
CA SER A 390 -22.06 17.47 8.13
C SER A 390 -22.21 18.73 9.00
N ALA A 391 -23.14 19.59 8.61
CA ALA A 391 -23.56 20.72 9.43
C ALA A 391 -24.37 20.25 10.64
N LEU A 392 -24.43 21.09 11.67
CA LEU A 392 -25.29 20.87 12.83
C LEU A 392 -26.77 20.88 12.40
N ILE A 393 -27.51 19.85 12.80
CA ILE A 393 -28.96 19.79 12.62
C ILE A 393 -29.59 20.53 13.79
N LEU A 394 -30.36 21.58 13.50
CA LEU A 394 -31.18 22.26 14.48
C LEU A 394 -32.57 21.61 14.47
N PRO A 395 -33.04 20.99 15.57
CA PRO A 395 -34.31 20.25 15.60
C PRO A 395 -35.52 21.07 15.13
N GLU A 396 -35.47 22.38 15.33
CA GLU A 396 -36.53 23.32 14.98
C GLU A 396 -36.57 23.67 13.48
N ILE A 397 -35.52 23.33 12.72
CA ILE A 397 -35.40 23.63 11.30
C ILE A 397 -35.39 22.31 10.52
N PRO A 398 -36.46 22.00 9.77
CA PRO A 398 -36.48 20.77 8.99
C PRO A 398 -35.35 20.77 7.96
N PRO A 399 -34.73 19.62 7.68
CA PRO A 399 -33.73 19.53 6.62
C PRO A 399 -34.37 19.97 5.29
N PHE A 400 -33.69 20.85 4.56
CA PHE A 400 -34.12 21.29 3.24
C PHE A 400 -34.02 20.13 2.24
N GLY A 401 -34.76 20.20 1.13
CA GLY A 401 -34.66 19.21 0.05
C GLY A 401 -33.25 19.15 -0.55
N GLU A 402 -32.91 18.02 -1.16
CA GLU A 402 -31.60 17.81 -1.79
C GLU A 402 -31.44 18.74 -3.01
N LEU A 403 -30.51 19.71 -2.92
CA LEU A 403 -30.04 20.53 -4.03
C LEU A 403 -28.54 20.29 -4.16
N PHE A 404 -28.07 19.60 -5.21
CA PHE A 404 -26.64 19.34 -5.41
C PHE A 404 -25.89 20.60 -5.90
N ASP A 405 -25.82 21.61 -5.05
CA ASP A 405 -25.02 22.81 -5.26
C ASP A 405 -23.65 22.63 -4.61
N PHE A 406 -22.57 22.96 -5.31
CA PHE A 406 -21.22 22.66 -4.82
C PHE A 406 -20.87 23.37 -3.50
N TYR A 407 -21.58 24.43 -3.14
CA TYR A 407 -21.37 25.21 -1.92
C TYR A 407 -22.42 24.99 -0.83
N GLU A 408 -23.33 24.03 -1.02
CA GLU A 408 -24.36 23.68 -0.04
C GLU A 408 -23.76 23.20 1.29
N LYS A 409 -24.55 23.25 2.36
CA LYS A 409 -24.18 22.59 3.62
C LYS A 409 -24.45 21.10 3.50
N ILE A 410 -23.53 20.28 4.01
CA ILE A 410 -23.66 18.83 3.91
C ILE A 410 -24.61 18.33 5.00
N GLN A 411 -25.67 17.64 4.61
CA GLN A 411 -26.53 16.89 5.51
C GLN A 411 -25.87 15.52 5.71
N GLY A 412 -25.62 15.11 6.96
CA GLY A 412 -24.94 13.84 7.22
C GLY A 412 -25.68 12.64 6.62
N GLY A 413 -25.01 11.50 6.46
CA GLY A 413 -25.65 10.26 6.03
C GLY A 413 -25.62 10.09 4.52
N SER A 414 -26.71 9.60 3.93
CA SER A 414 -26.79 9.26 2.51
C SER A 414 -26.52 10.45 1.58
N HIS A 415 -26.89 11.66 2.00
CA HIS A 415 -26.71 12.89 1.21
C HIS A 415 -25.25 13.11 0.83
N PHE A 416 -24.30 13.00 1.77
CA PHE A 416 -22.87 13.14 1.46
C PHE A 416 -22.37 12.15 0.40
N PHE A 417 -22.79 10.88 0.50
CA PHE A 417 -22.37 9.85 -0.45
C PHE A 417 -22.91 10.16 -1.85
N ALA A 418 -24.18 10.59 -1.94
CA ALA A 418 -24.80 11.00 -3.19
C ALA A 418 -24.15 12.27 -3.76
N TYR A 419 -23.87 13.26 -2.91
CA TYR A 419 -23.16 14.50 -3.25
C TYR A 419 -21.80 14.19 -3.89
N ALA A 420 -20.99 13.37 -3.22
CA ALA A 420 -19.66 13.02 -3.72
C ALA A 420 -19.76 12.24 -5.05
N GLU A 421 -20.61 11.21 -5.12
CA GLU A 421 -20.81 10.41 -6.35
C GLU A 421 -21.26 11.30 -7.52
N HIS A 422 -22.20 12.23 -7.27
CA HIS A 422 -22.68 13.21 -8.26
C HIS A 422 -21.53 14.07 -8.81
N PHE A 423 -20.79 14.74 -7.93
CA PHE A 423 -19.75 15.67 -8.37
C PHE A 423 -18.52 14.96 -8.96
N VAL A 424 -18.16 13.76 -8.48
CA VAL A 424 -17.10 12.96 -9.13
C VAL A 424 -17.54 12.59 -10.55
N GLY A 425 -18.79 12.20 -10.74
CA GLY A 425 -19.37 11.95 -12.05
C GLY A 425 -19.29 13.19 -12.95
N ARG A 426 -19.71 14.36 -12.46
CA ARG A 426 -19.64 15.64 -13.20
C ARG A 426 -18.20 16.00 -13.58
N PHE A 427 -17.25 15.87 -12.65
CA PHE A 427 -15.85 16.16 -12.90
C PHE A 427 -15.23 15.25 -13.96
N LYS A 428 -15.60 13.96 -13.98
CA LYS A 428 -15.12 13.03 -15.00
C LYS A 428 -15.50 13.47 -16.41
N HIS A 429 -16.77 13.82 -16.62
CA HIS A 429 -17.24 14.33 -17.91
C HIS A 429 -16.53 15.64 -18.28
N PHE A 430 -16.50 16.60 -17.34
CA PHE A 430 -15.76 17.85 -17.51
C PHE A 430 -14.29 17.64 -17.90
N SER A 431 -13.60 16.71 -17.24
CA SER A 431 -12.17 16.46 -17.47
C SER A 431 -11.86 15.88 -18.86
N GLN A 432 -12.89 15.37 -19.55
CA GLN A 432 -12.78 14.79 -20.89
C GLN A 432 -13.11 15.80 -22.00
N THR A 433 -13.62 17.00 -21.68
CA THR A 433 -13.91 18.01 -22.70
C THR A 433 -12.64 18.46 -23.42
N HIS A 434 -12.77 18.84 -24.69
CA HIS A 434 -11.64 19.27 -25.51
C HIS A 434 -10.93 20.48 -24.88
N GLN A 435 -11.69 21.42 -24.32
CA GLN A 435 -11.21 22.62 -23.65
C GLN A 435 -10.27 22.30 -22.48
N VAL A 436 -10.65 21.34 -21.61
CA VAL A 436 -9.84 20.96 -20.44
C VAL A 436 -8.59 20.19 -20.88
N GLN A 437 -8.71 19.30 -21.88
CA GLN A 437 -7.56 18.59 -22.43
C GLN A 437 -6.55 19.56 -23.06
N ALA A 438 -7.03 20.52 -23.87
CA ALA A 438 -6.19 21.54 -24.50
C ALA A 438 -5.50 22.43 -23.44
N LEU A 439 -6.24 22.90 -22.43
CA LEU A 439 -5.69 23.68 -21.32
C LEU A 439 -4.53 22.95 -20.63
N ARG A 440 -4.73 21.68 -20.28
CA ARG A 440 -3.70 20.84 -19.66
C ARG A 440 -2.52 20.62 -20.59
N ASN A 441 -2.75 20.38 -21.88
CA ASN A 441 -1.70 20.11 -22.86
C ASN A 441 -0.76 21.30 -23.09
N HIS A 442 -1.32 22.50 -23.23
CA HIS A 442 -0.57 23.71 -23.56
C HIS A 442 0.11 24.36 -22.35
N LEU A 443 -0.49 24.26 -21.16
CA LEU A 443 0.04 24.88 -19.95
C LEU A 443 0.75 23.91 -18.99
N LYS A 444 0.98 22.64 -19.35
CA LYS A 444 1.65 21.66 -18.46
C LYS A 444 3.10 22.01 -18.06
N TRP A 445 3.80 22.81 -18.86
CA TRP A 445 5.23 23.05 -18.69
C TRP A 445 5.54 24.31 -17.88
N GLU A 446 6.81 24.43 -17.49
CA GLU A 446 7.33 25.50 -16.65
C GLU A 446 6.52 25.67 -15.34
N SER A 447 6.15 26.90 -15.01
CA SER A 447 5.30 27.22 -13.87
C SER A 447 3.85 27.51 -14.26
N HIS A 448 3.51 27.32 -15.54
CA HIS A 448 2.20 27.63 -16.12
C HIS A 448 1.12 26.67 -15.63
N TRP A 449 1.50 25.43 -15.31
CA TRP A 449 0.56 24.43 -14.80
C TRP A 449 -0.15 24.87 -13.52
N LYS A 450 0.48 25.75 -12.71
CA LYS A 450 -0.13 26.32 -11.51
C LYS A 450 -1.31 27.25 -11.84
N TYR A 451 -1.23 27.95 -12.97
CA TYR A 451 -2.32 28.78 -13.47
C TYR A 451 -3.38 27.91 -14.14
N ALA A 452 -2.98 26.89 -14.91
CA ALA A 452 -3.90 25.92 -15.49
C ALA A 452 -4.78 25.25 -14.44
N ASP A 453 -4.21 24.83 -13.31
CA ASP A 453 -4.93 24.18 -12.20
C ASP A 453 -5.98 25.11 -11.55
N ILE A 454 -5.75 26.42 -11.57
CA ILE A 454 -6.69 27.44 -11.08
C ILE A 454 -7.77 27.77 -12.10
N ILE A 455 -7.38 27.96 -13.36
CA ILE A 455 -8.30 28.17 -14.49
C ILE A 455 -9.26 26.99 -14.60
N GLU A 456 -8.75 25.76 -14.53
CA GLU A 456 -9.55 24.54 -14.56
C GLU A 456 -10.57 24.50 -13.41
N THR A 457 -10.19 24.96 -12.21
CA THR A 457 -11.10 25.02 -11.06
C THR A 457 -12.25 26.00 -11.28
N LEU A 458 -11.96 27.21 -11.77
CA LEU A 458 -13.00 28.20 -12.07
C LEU A 458 -13.89 27.77 -13.23
N LEU A 459 -13.27 27.17 -14.26
CA LEU A 459 -13.98 26.61 -15.41
C LEU A 459 -14.86 25.43 -14.99
N PHE A 460 -14.45 24.63 -14.00
CA PHE A 460 -15.32 23.61 -13.44
C PHE A 460 -16.53 24.22 -12.73
N GLY A 461 -16.36 25.32 -11.99
CA GLY A 461 -17.47 26.09 -11.43
C GLY A 461 -18.46 26.56 -12.50
N TYR A 462 -17.95 27.05 -13.64
CA TYR A 462 -18.77 27.41 -14.79
C TYR A 462 -19.53 26.18 -15.34
N TYR A 463 -18.82 25.07 -15.57
CA TYR A 463 -19.39 23.83 -16.07
C TYR A 463 -20.49 23.26 -15.15
N LEU A 464 -20.32 23.36 -13.84
CA LEU A 464 -21.32 22.90 -12.88
C LEU A 464 -22.65 23.63 -13.05
N LYS A 465 -22.61 24.93 -13.39
CA LYS A 465 -23.82 25.74 -13.59
C LYS A 465 -24.38 25.68 -15.01
N PHE A 466 -23.53 25.83 -16.02
CA PHE A 466 -23.96 26.03 -17.41
C PHE A 466 -23.67 24.83 -18.34
N GLY A 467 -22.96 23.80 -17.86
CA GLY A 467 -22.53 22.67 -18.68
C GLY A 467 -21.48 23.08 -19.71
N GLU A 468 -21.62 22.58 -20.94
CA GLU A 468 -20.67 22.81 -22.05
C GLU A 468 -21.04 24.01 -22.92
N LEU A 469 -22.17 24.67 -22.66
CA LEU A 469 -22.60 25.86 -23.40
C LEU A 469 -21.53 26.94 -23.25
N TYR A 470 -21.01 27.44 -24.38
CA TYR A 470 -19.96 28.48 -24.42
C TYR A 470 -18.71 28.18 -23.57
N LEU A 471 -18.35 26.89 -23.42
CA LEU A 471 -17.24 26.49 -22.55
C LEU A 471 -15.88 27.01 -23.05
N THR A 472 -15.69 27.12 -24.37
CA THR A 472 -14.47 27.68 -24.98
C THR A 472 -14.34 29.18 -24.68
N GLU A 473 -15.44 29.93 -24.82
CA GLU A 473 -15.51 31.34 -24.47
C GLU A 473 -15.27 31.54 -22.97
N ALA A 474 -15.88 30.71 -22.12
CA ALA A 474 -15.66 30.78 -20.69
C ALA A 474 -14.19 30.52 -20.33
N LEU A 475 -13.55 29.52 -20.96
CA LEU A 475 -12.12 29.28 -20.82
C LEU A 475 -11.30 30.49 -21.26
N PHE A 476 -11.63 31.11 -22.39
CA PHE A 476 -10.99 32.34 -22.87
C PHE A 476 -11.07 33.45 -21.82
N CYS A 477 -12.25 33.77 -21.34
CA CYS A 477 -12.48 34.85 -20.37
C CYS A 477 -11.76 34.59 -19.04
N ILE A 478 -11.92 33.38 -18.48
CA ILE A 478 -11.30 33.00 -17.20
C ILE A 478 -9.78 33.00 -17.32
N SER A 479 -9.23 32.43 -18.41
CA SER A 479 -7.79 32.39 -18.62
C SER A 479 -7.19 33.78 -18.78
N GLY A 480 -7.82 34.65 -19.58
CA GLY A 480 -7.39 36.03 -19.78
C GLY A 480 -7.41 36.83 -18.47
N TYR A 481 -8.44 36.65 -17.65
CA TYR A 481 -8.49 37.29 -16.34
C TYR A 481 -7.33 36.82 -15.44
N ILE A 482 -7.14 35.51 -15.33
CA ILE A 482 -6.09 34.92 -14.48
C ILE A 482 -4.67 35.21 -15.01
N ALA A 483 -4.53 35.42 -16.32
CA ALA A 483 -3.27 35.76 -16.97
C ALA A 483 -2.71 37.12 -16.53
N GLN A 484 -3.57 38.07 -16.16
CA GLN A 484 -3.15 39.39 -15.67
C GLN A 484 -2.14 39.27 -14.51
N HIS A 485 -2.41 38.40 -13.54
CA HIS A 485 -1.47 38.14 -12.44
C HIS A 485 -0.15 37.53 -12.95
N ARG A 486 -0.19 36.67 -13.98
CA ARG A 486 1.03 36.08 -14.55
C ARG A 486 1.93 37.13 -15.18
N TYR A 487 1.33 38.11 -15.86
CA TYR A 487 2.04 39.14 -16.61
C TYR A 487 2.80 40.10 -15.67
N GLU A 488 2.26 40.35 -14.49
CA GLU A 488 2.88 41.22 -13.49
C GLU A 488 3.82 40.47 -12.53
N ALA A 489 3.56 39.19 -12.27
CA ALA A 489 4.29 38.43 -11.25
C ALA A 489 5.60 37.81 -11.78
N THR A 490 6.73 38.18 -11.17
CA THR A 490 8.05 37.56 -11.45
C THR A 490 8.09 36.07 -11.09
N ARG A 491 7.40 35.65 -10.02
CA ARG A 491 7.35 34.25 -9.54
C ARG A 491 5.92 33.74 -9.44
N ALA A 492 5.70 32.52 -9.92
CA ALA A 492 4.44 31.79 -9.80
C ALA A 492 4.31 31.10 -8.44
N LEU A 493 4.01 31.88 -7.39
CA LEU A 493 3.76 31.36 -6.04
C LEU A 493 2.32 30.87 -5.91
N ALA A 494 2.12 29.59 -5.57
CA ALA A 494 0.80 28.96 -5.63
C ALA A 494 -0.24 29.63 -4.71
N TYR A 495 0.17 30.10 -3.52
CA TYR A 495 -0.75 30.78 -2.60
C TYR A 495 -1.21 32.14 -3.14
N LYS A 496 -0.32 32.92 -3.78
CA LYS A 496 -0.67 34.21 -4.40
C LYS A 496 -1.63 34.04 -5.58
N ILE A 497 -1.43 33.01 -6.40
CA ILE A 497 -2.34 32.73 -7.51
C ILE A 497 -3.73 32.34 -6.98
N ARG A 498 -3.80 31.55 -5.89
CA ARG A 498 -5.07 31.23 -5.23
C ARG A 498 -5.77 32.44 -4.61
N GLU A 499 -5.01 33.32 -3.98
CA GLU A 499 -5.50 34.59 -3.42
C GLU A 499 -6.07 35.48 -4.54
N TYR A 500 -5.32 35.65 -5.63
CA TYR A 500 -5.78 36.38 -6.81
C TYR A 500 -7.06 35.78 -7.40
N ALA A 501 -7.17 34.46 -7.51
CA ALA A 501 -8.39 33.80 -7.98
C ALA A 501 -9.58 33.98 -7.02
N LYS A 502 -9.35 33.93 -5.70
CA LYS A 502 -10.37 34.22 -4.69
C LYS A 502 -10.88 35.66 -4.83
N ASP A 503 -9.96 36.61 -5.00
CA ASP A 503 -10.25 38.04 -5.05
C ASP A 503 -10.83 38.48 -6.40
N SER A 504 -10.64 37.69 -7.46
CA SER A 504 -11.24 37.93 -8.78
C SER A 504 -12.77 37.91 -8.80
N GLU A 505 -13.38 37.25 -7.82
CA GLU A 505 -14.84 37.04 -7.72
C GLU A 505 -15.47 36.30 -8.91
N ILE A 506 -14.67 35.70 -9.80
CA ILE A 506 -15.16 34.98 -11.00
C ILE A 506 -16.23 33.95 -10.63
N ILE A 507 -16.04 33.19 -9.55
CA ILE A 507 -17.04 32.20 -9.13
C ILE A 507 -18.37 32.84 -8.68
N MET A 508 -18.33 34.05 -8.12
CA MET A 508 -19.53 34.81 -7.76
C MET A 508 -20.21 35.37 -9.01
N MET A 509 -19.44 35.86 -10.00
CA MET A 509 -19.96 36.25 -11.31
C MET A 509 -20.69 35.06 -11.97
N ILE A 510 -20.09 33.88 -11.93
CA ILE A 510 -20.71 32.64 -12.43
C ILE A 510 -22.01 32.37 -11.68
N ASP A 511 -22.00 32.36 -10.35
CA ASP A 511 -23.16 32.06 -9.51
C ASP A 511 -24.31 33.08 -9.69
N GLN A 512 -24.01 34.35 -9.93
CA GLN A 512 -25.02 35.40 -10.13
C GLN A 512 -25.53 35.52 -11.57
N ALA A 513 -24.73 35.10 -12.56
CA ALA A 513 -25.11 35.22 -13.97
C ALA A 513 -26.38 34.42 -14.30
N SER A 514 -27.36 35.07 -14.94
CA SER A 514 -28.60 34.43 -15.38
C SER A 514 -28.43 33.56 -16.63
N SER A 515 -27.36 33.77 -17.40
CA SER A 515 -27.00 32.98 -18.57
C SER A 515 -25.47 32.98 -18.81
N PRO A 516 -24.96 32.08 -19.67
CA PRO A 516 -23.58 32.12 -20.15
C PRO A 516 -23.12 33.51 -20.62
N THR A 517 -23.90 34.18 -21.46
CA THR A 517 -23.51 35.43 -22.10
C THR A 517 -23.38 36.60 -21.12
N PHE A 518 -24.20 36.63 -20.06
CA PHE A 518 -24.05 37.62 -18.98
C PHE A 518 -22.71 37.46 -18.26
N PHE A 519 -22.33 36.22 -17.93
CA PHE A 519 -21.01 35.94 -17.34
C PHE A 519 -19.87 36.37 -18.27
N LEU A 520 -19.94 35.99 -19.55
CA LEU A 520 -18.89 36.33 -20.53
C LEU A 520 -18.70 37.85 -20.62
N ALA A 521 -19.79 38.61 -20.76
CA ALA A 521 -19.73 40.07 -20.85
C ALA A 521 -19.08 40.70 -19.61
N GLU A 522 -19.46 40.27 -18.41
CA GLU A 522 -18.92 40.79 -17.16
C GLU A 522 -17.44 40.42 -16.97
N CYS A 523 -17.08 39.15 -17.17
CA CYS A 523 -15.72 38.66 -16.99
C CYS A 523 -14.75 39.36 -17.96
N VAL A 524 -15.14 39.48 -19.23
CA VAL A 524 -14.37 40.14 -20.28
C VAL A 524 -14.17 41.63 -20.03
N SER A 525 -15.19 42.31 -19.49
CA SER A 525 -15.08 43.73 -19.15
C SER A 525 -14.10 44.00 -18.01
N SER A 526 -13.80 42.97 -17.22
CA SER A 526 -12.89 43.05 -16.07
C SER A 526 -11.42 42.74 -16.42
N ILE A 527 -11.13 42.32 -17.66
CA ILE A 527 -9.77 42.11 -18.16
C ILE A 527 -9.20 43.46 -18.58
N LYS A 528 -8.22 43.97 -17.81
CA LYS A 528 -7.60 45.29 -18.03
C LYS A 528 -6.29 45.19 -18.79
N ASN A 529 -5.50 44.16 -18.50
CA ASN A 529 -4.17 43.95 -19.07
C ASN A 529 -4.20 42.72 -19.98
N ASN A 530 -4.04 42.93 -21.29
CA ASN A 530 -3.90 41.85 -22.26
C ASN A 530 -2.42 41.58 -22.56
N GLY A 531 -2.15 40.46 -23.22
CA GLY A 531 -0.76 40.03 -23.43
C GLY A 531 0.03 40.79 -24.50
N ARG A 532 -0.58 41.74 -25.24
CA ARG A 532 0.08 42.48 -26.32
C ARG A 532 1.11 43.50 -25.82
N ASP A 533 0.92 44.01 -24.61
CA ASP A 533 1.78 45.05 -24.03
C ASP A 533 2.96 44.46 -23.22
N ILE A 534 3.13 43.13 -23.22
CA ILE A 534 4.21 42.44 -22.50
C ILE A 534 5.52 42.58 -23.27
N GLU A 535 6.63 42.75 -22.54
CA GLU A 535 7.98 42.69 -23.11
C GLU A 535 8.17 41.42 -23.97
N GLU A 536 8.87 41.55 -25.10
CA GLU A 536 9.05 40.47 -26.09
C GLU A 536 9.82 39.23 -25.58
N GLN A 537 10.28 39.24 -24.32
CA GLN A 537 11.07 38.17 -23.72
C GLN A 537 10.61 37.85 -22.29
N GLY A 538 11.05 36.69 -21.80
CA GLY A 538 10.76 36.26 -20.44
C GLY A 538 9.51 35.40 -20.31
N ILE A 539 9.13 35.12 -19.07
CA ILE A 539 8.14 34.07 -18.79
C ILE A 539 6.68 34.52 -18.91
N ALA A 540 6.43 35.84 -18.88
CA ALA A 540 5.12 36.39 -19.20
C ALA A 540 4.80 36.20 -20.69
N MET A 541 5.74 36.51 -21.57
CA MET A 541 5.61 36.30 -23.02
C MET A 541 5.44 34.82 -23.38
N ARG A 542 6.20 33.91 -22.76
CA ARG A 542 6.01 32.47 -22.98
C ARG A 542 4.63 31.98 -22.52
N PHE A 543 4.11 32.50 -21.41
CA PHE A 543 2.75 32.17 -20.97
C PHE A 543 1.70 32.66 -21.97
N TYR A 544 1.85 33.89 -22.44
CA TYR A 544 0.98 34.46 -23.48
C TYR A 544 1.00 33.61 -24.76
N GLN A 545 2.18 33.21 -25.24
CA GLN A 545 2.32 32.29 -26.38
C GLN A 545 1.66 30.93 -26.13
N ARG A 546 1.69 30.39 -24.89
CA ARG A 546 0.97 29.15 -24.57
C ARG A 546 -0.56 29.33 -24.63
N LEU A 547 -1.07 30.50 -24.22
CA LEU A 547 -2.50 30.82 -24.38
C LEU A 547 -2.86 31.02 -25.86
N GLN A 548 -1.98 31.64 -26.66
CA GLN A 548 -2.15 31.76 -28.10
C GLN A 548 -2.25 30.39 -28.77
N ASP A 549 -1.34 29.46 -28.46
CA ASP A 549 -1.37 28.09 -28.98
C ASP A 549 -2.65 27.35 -28.56
N LEU A 550 -3.06 27.50 -27.29
CA LEU A 550 -4.29 26.94 -26.75
C LEU A 550 -5.52 27.40 -27.54
N PHE A 551 -5.70 28.71 -27.73
CA PHE A 551 -6.89 29.23 -28.40
C PHE A 551 -6.85 29.08 -29.91
N SER A 552 -5.66 28.95 -30.50
CA SER A 552 -5.52 28.56 -31.91
C SER A 552 -6.01 27.13 -32.14
N GLU A 553 -5.76 26.20 -31.21
CA GLU A 553 -6.32 24.84 -31.26
C GLU A 553 -7.85 24.85 -31.15
N LEU A 554 -8.39 25.69 -30.26
CA LEU A 554 -9.83 25.77 -29.97
C LEU A 554 -10.59 26.76 -30.86
N TYR A 555 -9.96 27.32 -31.90
CA TYR A 555 -10.54 28.42 -32.67
C TYR A 555 -11.92 28.09 -33.27
N ASN A 556 -12.08 26.87 -33.77
CA ASN A 556 -13.33 26.42 -34.40
C ASN A 556 -14.44 26.12 -33.38
N ASP A 557 -14.13 26.09 -32.08
CA ASP A 557 -15.09 25.84 -31.01
C ASP A 557 -15.72 27.13 -30.48
N PHE A 558 -15.22 28.31 -30.89
CA PHE A 558 -15.86 29.58 -30.57
C PHE A 558 -17.15 29.76 -31.37
N THR A 559 -18.17 30.26 -30.69
CA THR A 559 -19.52 30.47 -31.22
C THR A 559 -20.00 31.91 -31.04
N ASP A 560 -19.48 32.65 -30.05
CA ASP A 560 -19.82 34.06 -29.83
C ASP A 560 -18.93 35.01 -30.64
N LEU A 561 -19.56 35.81 -31.53
CA LEU A 561 -18.86 36.75 -32.42
C LEU A 561 -18.07 37.83 -31.66
N THR A 562 -18.56 38.30 -30.52
CA THR A 562 -17.87 39.35 -29.75
C THR A 562 -16.60 38.81 -29.13
N ILE A 563 -16.63 37.56 -28.65
CA ILE A 563 -15.44 36.87 -28.14
C ILE A 563 -14.47 36.54 -29.26
N ILE A 564 -14.95 36.11 -30.43
CA ILE A 564 -14.11 35.88 -31.62
C ILE A 564 -13.38 37.17 -32.02
N ASP A 565 -14.09 38.31 -32.08
CA ASP A 565 -13.48 39.59 -32.40
C ASP A 565 -12.42 39.99 -31.36
N LYS A 566 -12.65 39.72 -30.08
CA LYS A 566 -11.64 39.93 -29.03
C LYS A 566 -10.44 38.99 -29.17
N TYR A 567 -10.67 37.71 -29.44
CA TYR A 567 -9.59 36.76 -29.71
C TYR A 567 -8.75 37.23 -30.90
N ASN A 568 -9.37 37.60 -32.02
CA ASN A 568 -8.67 38.11 -33.20
C ASN A 568 -7.88 39.38 -32.84
N ASN A 569 -8.48 40.30 -32.08
CA ASN A 569 -7.82 41.51 -31.59
C ASN A 569 -6.80 41.27 -30.47
N GLU A 570 -6.58 40.05 -30.00
CA GLU A 570 -5.57 39.76 -29.00
C GLU A 570 -4.47 38.87 -29.62
N TYR A 571 -4.84 37.76 -30.23
CA TYR A 571 -3.94 36.68 -30.63
C TYR A 571 -3.62 36.62 -32.13
N LEU A 572 -4.29 37.37 -33.00
CA LEU A 572 -4.00 37.50 -34.44
C LEU A 572 -3.52 38.91 -34.79
#